data_AF-A0A848LD58-F1
#
_entry.id   AF-A0A848LD58-F1
#
_cell.length_a   1.000
_cell.length_b   1.000
_cell.length_c   1.000
_cell.angle_alpha   90.00
_cell.angle_beta   90.00
_cell.angle_gamma   90.00
#
_symmetry.space_group_name_H-M   'P 1'
#
loop_
_entity.id
_entity.type
_entity.pdbx_description
1 polymer ?
#
loop_
_entity_poly.entity_id
_entity_poly.type
_entity_poly.pdbx_seq_one_letter_code
_entity_poly.pdbx_strand_id
1 'polypeptide(L)'
;MGERKDIELSKDLHLPLDAVTQTFAFLARRGAGKTYGASKLAEGMLDTGAQLLVLDPVGVWRGLRLAADGREKSFPRQLPTPSLRS
;
A
#
# COMPACT_ATOMS: atom_id res chain seq x y z
N MET A 1 -12.55 9.67 21.37
CA MET A 1 -12.99 8.68 20.38
C MET A 1 -12.02 8.78 19.22
N GLY A 2 -10.99 7.93 19.19
CA GLY A 2 -9.95 8.01 18.16
C GLY A 2 -10.53 7.64 16.79
N GLU A 3 -10.24 8.45 15.79
CA GLU A 3 -10.56 8.18 14.38
C GLU A 3 -10.11 6.75 14.04
N ARG A 4 -11.06 5.86 13.76
CA ARG A 4 -10.73 4.53 13.23
C ARG A 4 -10.31 4.76 11.79
N LYS A 5 -9.00 4.94 11.55
CA LYS A 5 -8.46 4.86 10.19
C LYS A 5 -8.82 3.48 9.66
N ASP A 6 -9.42 3.38 8.50
CA ASP A 6 -9.72 2.15 7.80
C ASP A 6 -8.98 2.17 6.45
N ILE A 7 -8.83 1.00 5.82
CA ILE A 7 -8.20 0.88 4.51
C ILE A 7 -9.29 0.86 3.45
N GLU A 8 -9.45 1.95 2.71
CA GLU A 8 -10.40 2.04 1.60
C GLU A 8 -9.88 1.30 0.36
N LEU A 9 -10.61 0.26 -0.09
CA LEU A 9 -10.35 -0.43 -1.36
C LEU A 9 -11.23 0.08 -2.50
N SER A 10 -12.45 0.48 -2.16
CA SER A 10 -13.42 1.13 -3.04
C SER A 10 -14.39 1.94 -2.19
N LYS A 11 -15.25 2.73 -2.84
CA LYS A 11 -16.28 3.55 -2.19
C LYS A 11 -17.18 2.80 -1.20
N ASP A 12 -17.37 1.50 -1.43
CA ASP A 12 -18.28 0.66 -0.66
C ASP A 12 -17.55 -0.48 0.08
N LEU A 13 -16.21 -0.52 0.03
CA LEU A 13 -15.41 -1.58 0.64
C LEU A 13 -14.22 -1.00 1.40
N HIS A 14 -14.31 -1.13 2.72
CA HIS A 14 -13.30 -0.70 3.68
C HIS A 14 -12.85 -1.90 4.51
N LEU A 15 -11.56 -1.97 4.78
CA LEU A 15 -10.98 -2.97 5.68
C LEU A 15 -10.57 -2.34 7.02
N PRO A 16 -10.74 -3.05 8.14
CA PRO A 16 -10.24 -2.58 9.43
C PRO A 16 -8.69 -2.56 9.46
N LEU A 17 -8.08 -1.79 10.38
CA LEU A 17 -6.60 -1.66 10.45
C LEU A 17 -5.87 -2.96 10.71
N ASP A 18 -6.49 -3.90 11.43
CA ASP A 18 -5.91 -5.22 11.68
C ASP A 18 -5.77 -6.04 10.37
N ALA A 19 -6.36 -5.61 9.26
CA ALA A 19 -6.05 -6.15 7.94
C ALA A 19 -4.55 -6.07 7.62
N VAL A 20 -3.80 -5.07 8.12
CA VAL A 20 -2.35 -4.96 7.86
C VAL A 20 -1.57 -6.21 8.28
N THR A 21 -2.05 -6.96 9.28
CA THR A 21 -1.39 -8.18 9.78
C THR A 21 -1.98 -9.47 9.19
N GLN A 22 -3.02 -9.36 8.36
CA GLN A 22 -3.68 -10.50 7.73
C GLN A 22 -3.03 -10.87 6.40
N THR A 23 -3.24 -12.11 5.97
CA THR A 23 -2.78 -12.60 4.66
C THR A 23 -3.93 -12.54 3.65
N PHE A 24 -3.71 -11.87 2.53
CA PHE A 24 -4.69 -11.74 1.45
C PHE A 24 -4.24 -12.43 0.16
N ALA A 25 -5.19 -12.98 -0.58
CA ALA A 25 -5.00 -13.48 -1.93
C ALA A 25 -5.93 -12.76 -2.91
N PHE A 26 -5.38 -12.23 -3.99
CA PHE A 26 -6.13 -11.59 -5.07
C PHE A 26 -6.30 -12.55 -6.26
N LEU A 27 -7.40 -13.31 -6.26
CA LEU A 27 -7.70 -14.31 -7.27
C LEU A 27 -8.65 -13.75 -8.33
N ALA A 28 -8.19 -13.68 -9.58
CA ALA A 28 -9.03 -13.26 -10.70
C ALA A 28 -8.48 -13.73 -12.05
N ARG A 29 -9.35 -13.77 -13.07
CA ARG A 29 -8.98 -14.00 -14.48
C ARG A 29 -7.99 -12.94 -14.98
N ARG A 30 -7.25 -13.24 -16.05
CA ARG A 30 -6.40 -12.25 -16.72
C ARG A 30 -7.23 -11.03 -17.14
N GLY A 31 -6.73 -9.83 -16.82
CA GLY A 31 -7.40 -8.56 -17.13
C GLY A 31 -8.47 -8.11 -16.14
N ALA A 32 -8.84 -8.92 -15.14
CA ALA A 32 -9.92 -8.59 -14.19
C ALA A 32 -9.49 -7.65 -13.03
N GLY A 33 -8.32 -7.02 -13.12
CA GLY A 33 -7.92 -6.00 -12.13
C GLY A 33 -7.29 -6.51 -10.84
N LYS A 34 -6.85 -7.78 -10.73
CA LYS A 34 -6.19 -8.28 -9.50
C LYS A 34 -5.00 -7.44 -9.04
N THR A 35 -4.16 -7.00 -9.97
CA THR A 35 -2.99 -6.16 -9.66
C THR A 35 -3.42 -4.79 -9.17
N TYR A 36 -4.45 -4.21 -9.79
CA TYR A 36 -5.01 -2.93 -9.37
C TYR A 36 -5.60 -3.02 -7.95
N GLY A 37 -6.40 -4.04 -7.66
CA GLY A 37 -6.94 -4.26 -6.31
C GLY A 37 -5.85 -4.49 -5.27
N ALA A 38 -4.81 -5.26 -5.60
CA ALA A 38 -3.66 -5.47 -4.72
C ALA A 38 -2.87 -4.17 -4.49
N SER A 39 -2.70 -3.33 -5.53
CA SER A 39 -2.06 -2.02 -5.39
C SER A 39 -2.89 -1.07 -4.52
N LYS A 40 -4.23 -1.10 -4.61
CA LYS A 40 -5.11 -0.34 -3.72
C LYS A 40 -4.96 -0.72 -2.25
N LEU A 41 -4.91 -2.02 -1.97
CA LEU A 41 -4.63 -2.49 -0.61
C LEU A 41 -3.27 -1.99 -0.13
N ALA A 42 -2.25 -2.05 -0.98
CA ALA A 42 -0.91 -1.60 -0.66
C ALA A 42 -0.82 -0.09 -0.42
N GLU A 43 -1.49 0.74 -1.22
CA GLU A 43 -1.63 2.20 -0.98
C GLU A 43 -2.22 2.45 0.40
N GLY A 44 -3.37 1.84 0.70
CA GLY A 44 -4.01 2.01 2.01
C GLY A 44 -3.17 1.51 3.17
N MET A 45 -2.43 0.40 3.02
CA MET A 45 -1.48 -0.06 4.04
C MET A 45 -0.37 0.98 4.29
N LEU A 46 0.18 1.58 3.23
CA LEU A 46 1.20 2.64 3.35
C LEU A 46 0.64 3.89 4.05
N ASP A 47 -0.63 4.26 3.80
CA ASP A 47 -1.31 5.37 4.47
C ASP A 47 -1.51 5.15 5.98
N THR A 48 -1.52 3.89 6.43
CA THR A 48 -1.49 3.55 7.86
C THR A 48 -0.08 3.65 8.49
N GLY A 49 0.95 3.90 7.68
CA GLY A 49 2.36 3.91 8.09
C GLY A 49 3.03 2.53 8.06
N ALA A 50 2.36 1.50 7.53
CA ALA A 50 2.95 0.18 7.35
C ALA A 50 4.06 0.23 6.29
N GLN A 51 5.03 -0.67 6.40
CA GLN A 51 6.09 -0.84 5.40
C GLN A 51 5.71 -1.93 4.41
N LEU A 52 6.04 -1.71 3.13
CA LEU A 52 5.72 -2.64 2.04
C LEU A 52 6.99 -3.12 1.32
N LEU A 53 7.11 -4.43 1.14
CA LEU A 53 8.08 -5.06 0.24
C LEU A 53 7.32 -5.74 -0.90
N VAL A 54 7.62 -5.35 -2.15
CA VAL A 54 6.96 -5.92 -3.34
C VAL A 54 7.99 -6.66 -4.18
N LEU A 55 7.70 -7.92 -4.48
CA LEU A 55 8.45 -8.72 -5.45
C LEU A 55 7.87 -8.46 -6.86
N ASP A 56 8.46 -7.51 -7.58
CA ASP A 56 7.94 -7.03 -8.87
C ASP A 56 8.94 -7.23 -10.01
N PRO A 57 9.00 -8.44 -10.62
CA PRO A 57 9.93 -8.72 -11.71
C PRO A 57 9.58 -7.99 -13.02
N VAL A 58 8.32 -7.55 -13.19
CA VAL A 58 7.83 -6.93 -14.44
C VAL A 58 7.82 -5.38 -14.34
N GLY A 59 7.93 -4.83 -13.14
CA GLY A 59 8.00 -3.38 -12.93
C GLY A 59 6.64 -2.67 -12.89
N VAL A 60 5.54 -3.41 -12.71
CA VAL A 60 4.17 -2.87 -12.73
C VAL A 60 3.89 -1.98 -11.51
N TRP A 61 4.57 -2.22 -10.40
CA TRP A 61 4.33 -1.55 -9.12
C TRP A 61 5.12 -0.25 -8.94
N ARG A 62 5.88 0.19 -9.95
CA ARG A 62 6.63 1.46 -9.93
C ARG A 62 5.73 2.67 -9.64
N GLY A 63 4.47 2.61 -10.05
CA GLY A 63 3.47 3.66 -9.82
C GLY A 63 3.21 3.95 -8.34
N LEU A 64 3.38 2.97 -7.44
CA LEU A 64 3.20 3.19 -5.99
C LEU A 64 4.14 4.23 -5.39
N ARG A 65 5.21 4.61 -6.10
CA ARG A 65 6.18 5.62 -5.67
C ARG A 65 5.78 7.03 -6.10
N LEU A 66 4.76 7.15 -6.94
CA LEU A 66 4.31 8.42 -7.50
C LEU A 66 3.08 8.89 -6.74
N ALA A 67 3.02 10.18 -6.44
CA ALA A 67 1.83 10.84 -5.92
C ALA A 67 0.68 10.75 -6.93
N ALA A 68 -0.53 11.11 -6.51
CA ALA A 68 -1.73 11.03 -7.35
C ALA A 68 -1.61 11.80 -8.67
N ASP A 69 -0.74 12.82 -8.73
CA ASP A 69 -0.44 13.60 -9.93
C ASP A 69 0.49 12.90 -10.94
N GLY A 70 1.01 11.73 -10.56
CA GLY A 70 1.94 10.92 -11.35
C GLY A 70 3.36 11.46 -11.44
N ARG A 71 3.72 12.53 -10.71
CA ARG A 71 5.00 13.23 -10.84
C ARG A 71 5.77 13.27 -9.53
N GLU A 72 5.11 13.61 -8.43
CA GLU A 72 5.78 13.73 -7.13
C GLU A 72 5.96 12.39 -6.44
N LYS A 73 6.72 12.33 -5.34
CA LYS A 73 6.87 11.10 -4.55
C LYS A 73 5.65 10.92 -3.64
N SER A 74 5.00 9.76 -3.69
CA SER A 74 3.85 9.44 -2.85
C SER A 74 4.19 9.28 -1.37
N PHE A 75 5.35 8.69 -1.07
CA PHE A 75 5.76 8.41 0.31
C PHE A 75 7.20 8.90 0.55
N PRO A 76 7.48 9.54 1.71
CA PRO A 76 8.83 9.91 2.06
C PRO A 76 9.68 8.63 2.15
N ARG A 77 10.89 8.70 1.60
CA ARG A 77 11.85 7.60 1.76
C ARG A 77 12.21 7.57 3.25
N GLN A 78 11.62 6.66 4.03
CA GLN A 78 12.06 6.43 5.40
C GLN A 78 13.47 5.85 5.31
N LEU A 79 14.49 6.72 5.31
CA LEU A 79 15.85 6.29 5.53
C LEU A 79 15.89 5.72 6.96
N PRO A 80 16.54 4.57 7.21
CA PRO A 80 16.81 4.18 8.57
C PRO A 80 17.56 5.35 9.21
N THR A 81 16.96 5.98 10.23
CA THR A 81 17.67 6.96 11.05
C THR A 81 18.91 6.26 11.54
N PRO A 82 20.14 6.70 11.19
CA PRO A 82 21.32 6.07 11.73
C PRO A 82 21.22 6.23 13.24
N SER A 83 20.98 5.13 13.95
CA SER A 83 21.10 5.14 15.39
C SER A 83 22.57 5.44 15.65
N LEU A 84 22.82 6.66 16.13
CA LEU A 84 24.07 6.99 16.80
C LEU A 84 24.20 5.97 17.93
N ARG A 85 24.95 4.90 17.68
CA ARG A 85 25.45 4.05 18.74
C ARG A 85 26.45 4.92 19.50
N SER A 86 26.07 5.22 20.74
CA SER A 86 26.95 5.75 21.78
C SER A 86 28.16 4.85 22.00
#